data_AF-A0AAW1VKX7-F1
#
_entry.id   AF-A0AAW1VKX7-F1
#
_cell.length_a   1.000
_cell.length_b   1.000
_cell.length_c   1.000
_cell.angle_alpha   90.00
_cell.angle_beta   90.00
_cell.angle_gamma   90.00
#
_symmetry.space_group_name_H-M   'P 1'
#
loop_
_entity.id
_entity.type
_entity.pdbx_description
1 polymer ?
#
loop_
_entity_poly.entity_id
_entity_poly.type
_entity_poly.pdbx_seq_one_letter_code
_entity_poly.pdbx_strand_id
1 'polypeptide(L)'
;MVVDVDQYLLGWILASVLGLIAAYSTVAKRRSNRRALLAERSECVKSVTVSNAAECRSAEDDVDVIIVGAGVAGSALAHTLGKDGRRVHVIERDLTEQDRIVGELLQPGGYLKLIELGLEDCVEEIDAQRVFGYALFKDGKNTRLSYPLEKFHSDVSGRSFHNGRFIQRMREKAATLPNVQLEQGTVTSLLEEKGTIKGVQYKTKTGQEMTAYAPLTIVCDGCFSNLRRSLCNPKVDVPSCFVGLILENCDLPHKSWACYISGSFPYFVLSDQ
;
A
#
# COMPACT_ATOMS: atom_id res chain seq x y z
N MET A 1 58.28 0.44 -45.41
CA MET A 1 57.66 0.53 -44.07
C MET A 1 56.16 0.45 -44.23
N VAL A 2 55.60 -0.76 -44.19
CA VAL A 2 54.14 -0.97 -44.18
C VAL A 2 53.90 -1.91 -43.02
N VAL A 3 53.41 -1.37 -41.90
CA VAL A 3 53.19 -2.13 -40.66
C VAL A 3 51.78 -1.82 -40.17
N ASP A 4 50.91 -2.81 -40.36
CA ASP A 4 50.06 -3.39 -39.31
C ASP A 4 48.98 -2.52 -38.65
N VAL A 5 48.06 -1.98 -39.45
CA VAL A 5 46.82 -1.32 -38.95
C VAL A 5 45.60 -2.27 -39.03
N ASP A 6 45.68 -3.37 -39.77
CA ASP A 6 44.52 -4.23 -40.10
C ASP A 6 44.16 -5.26 -39.01
N GLN A 7 45.14 -5.77 -38.25
CA GLN A 7 44.88 -6.82 -37.25
C GLN A 7 44.07 -6.33 -36.05
N TYR A 8 44.28 -5.09 -35.60
CA TYR A 8 43.55 -4.54 -34.46
C TYR A 8 42.10 -4.21 -34.82
N LEU A 9 41.85 -3.69 -36.03
CA LEU A 9 40.49 -3.35 -36.49
C LEU A 9 39.61 -4.60 -36.61
N LEU A 10 40.16 -5.70 -37.16
CA LEU A 10 39.46 -6.99 -37.19
C LEU A 10 39.15 -7.53 -35.79
N GLY A 11 40.07 -7.35 -34.83
CA GLY A 11 39.86 -7.76 -33.44
C GLY A 11 38.70 -7.03 -32.76
N TRP A 12 38.57 -5.71 -32.98
CA TRP A 12 37.46 -4.91 -32.43
C TRP A 12 36.10 -5.29 -33.05
N ILE A 13 36.08 -5.56 -34.36
CA ILE A 13 34.86 -6.01 -35.05
C ILE A 13 34.41 -7.37 -34.50
N LEU A 14 35.33 -8.35 -34.38
CA LEU A 14 35.02 -9.66 -33.80
C LEU A 14 34.52 -9.58 -32.36
N ALA A 15 35.14 -8.75 -31.51
CA ALA A 15 34.71 -8.56 -30.12
C ALA A 15 33.30 -7.93 -30.04
N SER A 16 32.99 -6.96 -30.90
CA SER A 16 31.68 -6.30 -30.93
C SER A 16 30.56 -7.24 -31.39
N VAL A 17 30.82 -8.09 -32.39
CA VAL A 17 29.86 -9.09 -32.87
C VAL A 17 29.60 -10.15 -31.81
N LEU A 18 30.65 -10.64 -31.13
CA LEU A 18 30.50 -11.61 -30.03
C LEU A 18 29.72 -11.01 -28.84
N GLY A 19 29.96 -9.74 -28.51
CA GLY A 19 29.20 -9.02 -27.48
C GLY A 19 27.72 -8.87 -27.80
N LEU A 20 27.38 -8.58 -29.06
CA LEU A 20 25.99 -8.49 -29.52
C LEU A 20 25.29 -9.86 -29.53
N ILE A 21 25.99 -10.94 -29.88
CA ILE A 21 25.45 -12.31 -29.82
C ILE A 21 25.17 -12.73 -28.37
N ALA A 22 26.07 -12.39 -27.44
CA ALA A 22 25.87 -12.64 -26.01
C ALA A 22 24.68 -11.81 -25.45
N ALA A 23 24.55 -10.55 -25.84
CA ALA A 23 23.42 -9.71 -25.46
C ALA A 23 22.09 -10.24 -26.04
N TYR A 24 22.08 -10.66 -27.30
CA TYR A 24 20.89 -11.22 -27.94
C TYR A 24 20.45 -12.54 -27.30
N SER A 25 21.38 -13.46 -27.05
CA SER A 25 21.11 -14.76 -26.42
C SER A 25 20.59 -14.62 -24.98
N THR A 26 21.11 -13.68 -24.20
CA THR A 26 20.62 -13.40 -22.84
C THR A 26 19.20 -12.81 -22.84
N VAL A 27 18.89 -11.92 -23.78
CA VAL A 27 17.53 -11.37 -23.97
C VAL A 27 16.55 -12.45 -24.46
N ALA A 28 16.98 -13.30 -25.40
CA ALA A 28 16.17 -14.42 -25.89
C ALA A 28 15.85 -15.43 -24.78
N LYS A 29 16.85 -15.78 -23.95
CA LYS A 29 16.66 -16.68 -22.78
C LYS A 29 15.71 -16.07 -21.75
N ARG A 30 15.81 -14.77 -21.46
CA ARG A 30 14.87 -14.06 -20.58
C ARG A 30 13.43 -14.05 -21.11
N ARG A 31 13.24 -13.86 -22.43
CA ARG A 31 11.91 -13.94 -23.06
C ARG A 31 11.32 -15.35 -23.02
N SER A 32 12.13 -16.38 -23.23
CA SER A 32 11.71 -17.78 -23.13
C SER A 32 11.23 -18.12 -21.71
N ASN A 33 12.00 -17.74 -20.68
CA ASN A 33 11.61 -17.96 -19.28
C ASN A 33 10.33 -17.22 -18.90
N ARG A 34 10.12 -15.99 -19.42
CA ARG A 34 8.86 -15.25 -19.21
C ARG A 34 7.66 -15.95 -19.85
N ARG A 35 7.82 -16.54 -21.03
CA ARG A 35 6.75 -17.30 -21.71
C ARG A 35 6.42 -18.60 -20.97
N ALA A 36 7.43 -19.32 -20.47
CA ALA A 36 7.21 -20.51 -19.65
C ALA A 36 6.43 -20.19 -18.37
N LEU A 37 6.82 -19.12 -17.65
CA LEU A 37 6.14 -18.67 -16.44
C LEU A 37 4.68 -18.23 -16.68
N LEU A 38 4.40 -17.60 -17.83
CA LEU A 38 3.05 -17.21 -18.22
C LEU A 38 2.18 -18.40 -18.64
N ALA A 39 2.78 -19.43 -19.26
CA ALA A 39 2.08 -20.67 -19.62
C ALA A 39 1.71 -21.49 -18.37
N GLU A 40 2.64 -21.63 -17.43
CA GLU A 40 2.44 -22.35 -16.15
C GLU A 40 1.33 -21.70 -15.31
N ARG A 41 1.28 -20.35 -15.30
CA ARG A 41 0.23 -19.58 -14.64
C ARG A 41 -1.14 -19.73 -15.31
N SER A 42 -1.18 -19.97 -16.63
CA SER A 42 -2.42 -20.18 -17.37
C SER A 42 -2.97 -21.62 -17.24
N GLU A 43 -2.12 -22.59 -16.94
CA GLU A 43 -2.51 -23.98 -16.68
C GLU A 43 -3.11 -24.16 -15.27
N CYS A 44 -2.54 -23.49 -14.28
CA CYS A 44 -3.05 -23.47 -12.89
C CYS A 44 -4.50 -22.96 -12.79
N VAL A 45 -4.91 -22.04 -13.67
CA VAL A 45 -6.27 -21.46 -13.69
C VAL A 45 -7.33 -22.43 -14.26
N LYS A 46 -6.94 -23.50 -14.97
CA LYS A 46 -7.88 -24.39 -15.66
C LYS A 46 -8.24 -25.67 -14.87
N SER A 47 -7.55 -25.97 -13.78
CA SER A 47 -7.75 -27.20 -13.02
C SER A 47 -8.24 -26.92 -11.61
N VAL A 48 -9.51 -26.56 -11.47
CA VAL A 48 -10.24 -26.67 -10.19
C VAL A 48 -11.44 -27.58 -10.42
N THR A 49 -11.19 -28.88 -10.31
CA THR A 49 -12.24 -29.90 -10.23
C THR A 49 -12.57 -30.11 -8.76
N VAL A 50 -13.83 -29.88 -8.40
CA VAL A 50 -14.38 -29.96 -7.05
C VAL A 50 -14.33 -31.41 -6.55
N SER A 51 -13.58 -31.66 -5.48
CA SER A 51 -13.67 -32.89 -4.70
C SER A 51 -14.31 -32.59 -3.34
N ASN A 52 -15.53 -33.08 -3.15
CA ASN A 52 -16.28 -33.02 -1.91
C ASN A 52 -15.60 -33.86 -0.82
N ALA A 53 -15.20 -33.20 0.27
CA ALA A 53 -15.02 -33.83 1.57
C ALA A 53 -15.77 -32.98 2.59
N ALA A 54 -16.68 -33.63 3.31
CA ALA A 54 -17.69 -33.04 4.16
C ALA A 54 -17.10 -32.42 5.42
N GLU A 55 -17.32 -31.11 5.58
CA GLU A 55 -17.35 -30.41 6.87
C GLU A 55 -18.59 -29.52 6.87
N CYS A 56 -19.34 -29.53 7.97
CA CYS A 56 -20.57 -28.77 8.13
C CYS A 56 -20.30 -27.26 8.05
N ARG A 57 -20.37 -26.70 6.84
CA ARG A 57 -20.45 -25.26 6.62
C ARG A 57 -21.92 -24.85 6.70
N SER A 58 -22.29 -24.00 7.65
CA SER A 58 -23.56 -23.29 7.59
C SER A 58 -23.53 -22.42 6.32
N ALA A 59 -24.50 -22.65 5.42
CA ALA A 59 -24.55 -22.02 4.10
C ALA A 59 -24.86 -20.51 4.13
N GLU A 60 -25.06 -19.92 5.31
CA GLU A 60 -25.46 -18.51 5.51
C GLU A 60 -24.28 -17.57 5.85
N ASP A 61 -23.10 -18.09 6.23
CA ASP A 61 -21.97 -17.30 6.77
C ASP A 61 -20.68 -17.32 5.92
N ASP A 62 -20.71 -17.81 4.69
CA ASP A 62 -19.47 -18.00 3.93
C ASP A 62 -18.88 -16.61 3.56
N VAL A 63 -17.76 -16.23 4.14
CA VAL A 63 -17.06 -14.97 3.79
C VAL A 63 -16.15 -15.24 2.60
N ASP A 64 -16.13 -14.36 1.60
CA ASP A 64 -15.26 -14.52 0.43
C ASP A 64 -13.82 -14.06 0.74
N VAL A 65 -13.68 -12.98 1.52
CA VAL A 65 -12.38 -12.38 1.86
C VAL A 65 -12.35 -11.93 3.31
N ILE A 66 -11.33 -12.36 4.05
CA ILE A 66 -10.97 -11.77 5.35
C ILE A 66 -9.88 -10.72 5.14
N ILE A 67 -10.07 -9.53 5.70
CA ILE A 67 -9.06 -8.47 5.74
C ILE A 67 -8.65 -8.24 7.19
N VAL A 68 -7.35 -8.39 7.48
CA VAL A 68 -6.78 -8.15 8.81
C VAL A 68 -6.27 -6.72 8.88
N GLY A 69 -6.95 -5.87 9.65
CA GLY A 69 -6.65 -4.45 9.82
C GLY A 69 -7.49 -3.55 8.91
N ALA A 70 -8.10 -2.51 9.50
CA ALA A 70 -8.90 -1.48 8.85
C ALA A 70 -8.19 -0.11 8.87
N GLY A 71 -6.91 -0.11 8.50
CA GLY A 71 -6.16 1.12 8.17
C GLY A 71 -6.42 1.56 6.73
N VAL A 72 -5.56 2.41 6.17
CA VAL A 72 -5.73 2.95 4.80
C VAL A 72 -5.95 1.83 3.76
N ALA A 73 -5.06 0.83 3.74
CA ALA A 73 -5.11 -0.25 2.77
C ALA A 73 -6.34 -1.16 2.98
N GLY A 74 -6.60 -1.55 4.23
CA GLY A 74 -7.69 -2.46 4.56
C GLY A 74 -9.06 -1.88 4.30
N SER A 75 -9.30 -0.63 4.70
CA SER A 75 -10.59 0.06 4.48
C SER A 75 -10.83 0.35 3.00
N ALA A 76 -9.80 0.80 2.27
CA ALA A 76 -9.91 1.02 0.82
C ALA A 76 -10.22 -0.30 0.07
N LEU A 77 -9.55 -1.38 0.46
CA LEU A 77 -9.75 -2.70 -0.13
C LEU A 77 -11.13 -3.27 0.20
N ALA A 78 -11.58 -3.13 1.45
CA ALA A 78 -12.92 -3.55 1.88
C ALA A 78 -14.01 -2.83 1.07
N HIS A 79 -13.89 -1.51 0.92
CA HIS A 79 -14.84 -0.74 0.11
C HIS A 79 -14.84 -1.19 -1.36
N THR A 80 -13.66 -1.39 -1.95
CA THR A 80 -13.53 -1.80 -3.36
C THR A 80 -14.10 -3.20 -3.60
N LEU A 81 -13.70 -4.18 -2.80
CA LEU A 81 -14.22 -5.55 -2.89
C LEU A 81 -15.72 -5.62 -2.58
N GLY A 82 -16.19 -4.80 -1.64
CA GLY A 82 -17.60 -4.66 -1.33
C GLY A 82 -18.41 -4.13 -2.53
N LYS A 83 -17.92 -3.11 -3.23
CA LYS A 83 -18.55 -2.60 -4.47
C LYS A 83 -18.58 -3.64 -5.58
N ASP A 84 -17.58 -4.53 -5.63
CA ASP A 84 -17.52 -5.66 -6.55
C ASP A 84 -18.43 -6.84 -6.12
N GLY A 85 -19.20 -6.70 -5.04
CA GLY A 85 -20.18 -7.69 -4.58
C GLY A 85 -19.60 -8.83 -3.73
N ARG A 86 -18.35 -8.72 -3.25
CA ARG A 86 -17.73 -9.74 -2.39
C ARG A 86 -18.20 -9.62 -0.95
N ARG A 87 -18.40 -10.75 -0.27
CA ARG A 87 -18.65 -10.77 1.18
C ARG A 87 -17.30 -10.60 1.89
N VAL A 88 -17.09 -9.44 2.50
CA VAL A 88 -15.83 -9.05 3.12
C VAL A 88 -16.00 -8.98 4.63
N HIS A 89 -15.14 -9.67 5.37
CA HIS A 89 -15.03 -9.55 6.83
C HIS A 89 -13.73 -8.86 7.19
N VAL A 90 -13.82 -7.68 7.78
CA VAL A 90 -12.68 -6.88 8.20
C VAL A 90 -12.55 -6.96 9.71
N ILE A 91 -11.39 -7.38 10.20
CA ILE A 91 -11.11 -7.49 11.63
C ILE A 91 -10.05 -6.46 12.00
N GLU A 92 -10.44 -5.46 12.79
CA GLU A 92 -9.56 -4.38 13.25
C GLU A 92 -9.43 -4.39 14.76
N ARG A 93 -8.20 -4.26 15.26
CA ARG A 93 -7.91 -4.29 16.69
C ARG A 93 -8.66 -3.19 17.43
N ASP A 94 -8.64 -1.98 16.87
CA ASP A 94 -9.29 -0.82 17.47
C ASP A 94 -10.00 0.05 16.42
N LEU A 95 -11.33 0.08 16.54
CA LEU A 95 -12.23 0.85 15.68
C LEU A 95 -12.41 2.30 16.15
N THR A 96 -11.83 2.67 17.29
CA THR A 96 -11.81 4.08 17.70
C THR A 96 -10.90 4.91 16.78
N GLU A 97 -11.10 6.23 16.82
CA GLU A 97 -10.25 7.18 16.12
C GLU A 97 -8.82 7.09 16.65
N GLN A 98 -7.86 6.91 15.75
CA GLN A 98 -6.46 6.75 16.12
C GLN A 98 -5.76 8.10 16.25
N ASP A 99 -5.14 8.33 17.41
CA ASP A 99 -4.23 9.46 17.62
C ASP A 99 -2.78 9.05 17.28
N ARG A 100 -2.29 9.44 16.10
CA ARG A 100 -0.96 9.08 15.59
C ARG A 100 -0.41 10.13 14.62
N ILE A 101 0.90 10.37 14.69
CA ILE A 101 1.65 11.32 13.84
C ILE A 101 1.97 10.80 12.41
N VAL A 102 1.39 9.68 11.99
CA VAL A 102 1.73 9.01 10.71
C VAL A 102 0.60 9.15 9.71
N GLY A 103 0.95 9.34 8.43
CA GLY A 103 -0.04 9.32 7.34
C GLY A 103 -0.83 10.61 7.14
N GLU A 104 -0.34 11.75 7.65
CA GLU A 104 -1.08 13.02 7.69
C GLU A 104 -0.88 13.91 6.44
N LEU A 105 -0.16 13.43 5.42
CA LEU A 105 -0.01 14.10 4.13
C LEU A 105 -0.21 13.10 2.99
N LEU A 106 -1.38 13.17 2.35
CA LEU A 106 -1.71 12.45 1.13
C LEU A 106 -1.18 13.20 -0.09
N GLN A 107 -0.31 12.54 -0.85
CA GLN A 107 0.23 13.07 -2.11
C GLN A 107 -0.86 13.18 -3.18
N PRO A 108 -0.72 14.07 -4.18
CA PRO A 108 -1.70 14.18 -5.27
C PRO A 108 -2.00 12.86 -5.98
N GLY A 109 -0.97 12.01 -6.17
CA GLY A 109 -1.15 10.67 -6.74
C GLY A 109 -2.00 9.74 -5.87
N GLY A 110 -1.91 9.87 -4.55
CA GLY A 110 -2.77 9.14 -3.61
C GLY A 110 -4.21 9.65 -3.67
N TYR A 111 -4.41 10.97 -3.76
CA TYR A 111 -5.73 11.56 -3.93
C TYR A 111 -6.40 11.13 -5.24
N LEU A 112 -5.66 11.10 -6.35
CA LEU A 112 -6.14 10.54 -7.62
C LEU A 112 -6.60 9.08 -7.48
N LYS A 113 -5.92 8.28 -6.65
CA LYS A 113 -6.33 6.91 -6.37
C LYS A 113 -7.58 6.83 -5.49
N LEU A 114 -7.81 7.77 -4.57
CA LEU A 114 -9.09 7.83 -3.87
C LEU A 114 -10.25 8.10 -4.83
N ILE A 115 -10.08 9.04 -5.78
CA ILE A 115 -11.08 9.33 -6.82
C ILE A 115 -11.39 8.08 -7.65
N GLU A 116 -10.35 7.35 -8.08
CA GLU A 116 -10.52 6.11 -8.85
C GLU A 116 -11.32 5.04 -8.10
N LEU A 117 -11.20 4.98 -6.77
CA LEU A 117 -11.89 4.03 -5.91
C LEU A 117 -13.29 4.51 -5.48
N GLY A 118 -13.62 5.80 -5.65
CA GLY A 118 -14.84 6.43 -5.14
C GLY A 118 -14.79 6.73 -3.63
N LEU A 119 -13.61 7.11 -3.15
CA LEU A 119 -13.27 7.38 -1.75
C LEU A 119 -12.78 8.82 -1.53
N GLU A 120 -12.89 9.68 -2.54
CA GLU A 120 -12.43 11.07 -2.50
C GLU A 120 -13.18 11.92 -1.45
N ASP A 121 -14.42 11.58 -1.14
CA ASP A 121 -15.21 12.24 -0.11
C ASP A 121 -14.72 11.94 1.32
N CYS A 122 -13.82 10.97 1.48
CA CYS A 122 -13.24 10.64 2.78
C CYS A 122 -12.22 11.68 3.28
N VAL A 123 -11.77 12.61 2.43
CA VAL A 123 -10.95 13.76 2.84
C VAL A 123 -11.76 15.04 3.05
N GLU A 124 -13.07 14.99 2.85
CA GLU A 124 -13.97 16.12 3.09
C GLU A 124 -14.52 16.08 4.52
N GLU A 125 -14.88 17.24 5.07
CA GLU A 125 -15.46 17.39 6.42
C GLU A 125 -14.56 16.90 7.58
N ILE A 126 -13.26 16.74 7.35
CA ILE A 126 -12.27 16.34 8.37
C ILE A 126 -11.23 17.42 8.68
N ASP A 127 -11.48 18.66 8.23
CA ASP A 127 -10.54 19.80 8.28
C ASP A 127 -9.31 19.61 7.39
N ALA A 128 -9.42 18.85 6.30
CA ALA A 128 -8.27 18.60 5.43
C ALA A 128 -7.80 19.88 4.72
N GLN A 129 -6.51 20.14 4.80
CA GLN A 129 -5.86 21.27 4.14
C GLN A 129 -5.33 20.87 2.77
N ARG A 130 -5.56 21.71 1.76
CA ARG A 130 -4.97 21.51 0.43
C ARG A 130 -3.48 21.85 0.47
N VAL A 131 -2.67 20.99 -0.15
CA VAL A 131 -1.21 21.16 -0.25
C VAL A 131 -0.79 21.21 -1.71
N PHE A 132 -0.20 22.33 -2.13
CA PHE A 132 0.16 22.58 -3.54
C PHE A 132 1.59 22.19 -3.91
N GLY A 133 2.42 21.89 -2.91
CA GLY A 133 3.81 21.51 -3.09
C GLY A 133 4.60 21.66 -1.79
N TYR A 134 5.91 21.80 -1.94
CA TYR A 134 6.84 21.96 -0.83
C TYR A 134 7.52 23.32 -0.81
N ALA A 135 7.63 23.93 0.38
CA ALA A 135 8.56 25.02 0.62
C ALA A 135 9.84 24.45 1.26
N LEU A 136 10.98 24.65 0.60
CA LEU A 136 12.27 24.12 1.04
C LEU A 136 13.08 25.24 1.69
N PHE A 137 13.54 25.01 2.92
CA PHE A 137 14.38 25.95 3.68
C PHE A 137 15.77 25.34 3.90
N LYS A 138 16.81 26.12 3.63
CA LYS A 138 18.20 25.73 3.87
C LYS A 138 19.09 26.95 4.03
N ASP A 139 19.90 26.99 5.08
CA ASP A 139 20.90 28.04 5.32
C ASP A 139 20.35 29.48 5.19
N GLY A 140 19.16 29.71 5.75
CA GLY A 140 18.47 31.01 5.71
C GLY A 140 17.84 31.36 4.34
N LYS A 141 17.96 30.49 3.33
CA LYS A 141 17.32 30.64 2.02
C LYS A 141 16.09 29.75 1.92
N ASN A 142 15.14 30.14 1.08
CA ASN A 142 13.98 29.31 0.77
C ASN A 142 13.60 29.33 -0.71
N THR A 143 12.91 28.28 -1.14
CA THR A 143 12.28 28.18 -2.46
C THR A 143 11.01 27.33 -2.38
N ARG A 144 10.13 27.44 -3.38
CA ARG A 144 8.89 26.67 -3.49
C ARG A 144 8.96 25.72 -4.69
N LEU A 145 8.55 24.48 -4.47
CA LEU A 145 8.48 23.41 -5.47
C LEU A 145 7.03 22.94 -5.61
N SER A 146 6.34 23.41 -6.64
CA SER A 146 4.96 23.01 -6.93
C SER A 146 4.90 21.53 -7.30
N TYR A 147 3.80 20.88 -6.96
CA TYR A 147 3.45 19.61 -7.59
C TYR A 147 3.17 19.83 -9.10
N PRO A 148 3.63 18.94 -9.99
CA PRO A 148 3.43 19.06 -11.44
C PRO A 148 2.01 18.62 -11.83
N LEU A 149 1.03 19.52 -11.69
CA LEU A 149 -0.40 19.21 -11.78
C LEU A 149 -1.13 19.83 -12.99
N GLU A 150 -0.41 20.41 -13.94
CA GLU A 150 -0.96 21.20 -15.05
C GLU A 150 -1.92 20.40 -15.96
N LYS A 151 -1.80 19.07 -15.95
CA LYS A 151 -2.60 18.14 -16.77
C LYS A 151 -3.83 17.57 -16.06
N PHE A 152 -4.05 17.93 -14.79
CA PHE A 152 -5.11 17.37 -13.96
C PHE A 152 -6.19 18.41 -13.67
N HIS A 153 -7.34 17.95 -13.19
CA HIS A 153 -8.42 18.82 -12.73
C HIS A 153 -7.92 19.76 -11.61
N SER A 154 -8.45 20.99 -11.55
CA SER A 154 -7.98 22.05 -10.62
C SER A 154 -8.13 21.69 -9.13
N ASP A 155 -8.95 20.70 -8.83
CA ASP A 155 -9.15 20.21 -7.47
C ASP A 155 -8.04 19.23 -7.00
N VAL A 156 -7.33 18.61 -7.95
CA VAL A 156 -6.23 17.69 -7.64
C VAL A 156 -5.10 18.46 -6.98
N SER A 157 -4.81 18.13 -5.73
CA SER A 157 -3.65 18.61 -4.98
C SER A 157 -3.34 17.61 -3.85
N GLY A 158 -2.25 17.81 -3.12
CA GLY A 158 -2.06 17.10 -1.87
C GLY A 158 -3.15 17.46 -0.87
N ARG A 159 -3.34 16.60 0.14
CA ARG A 159 -4.25 16.82 1.27
C ARG A 159 -3.50 16.50 2.56
N SER A 160 -3.50 17.43 3.50
CA SER A 160 -3.03 17.18 4.87
C SER A 160 -4.21 17.16 5.81
N PHE A 161 -4.17 16.31 6.84
CA PHE A 161 -5.28 16.09 7.76
C PHE A 161 -4.81 15.29 8.98
N HIS A 162 -5.60 15.30 10.04
CA HIS A 162 -5.47 14.31 11.12
C HIS A 162 -5.77 12.91 10.59
N ASN A 163 -4.79 12.00 10.65
CA ASN A 163 -4.93 10.66 10.08
C ASN A 163 -6.08 9.86 10.72
N GLY A 164 -6.35 10.04 12.03
CA GLY A 164 -7.46 9.40 12.72
C GLY A 164 -8.80 9.66 12.03
N ARG A 165 -9.13 10.94 11.78
CA ARG A 165 -10.35 11.37 11.09
C ARG A 165 -10.48 10.76 9.70
N PHE A 166 -9.40 10.80 8.90
CA PHE A 166 -9.38 10.21 7.57
C PHE A 166 -9.68 8.69 7.59
N ILE A 167 -9.05 7.95 8.51
CA ILE A 167 -9.30 6.52 8.67
C ILE A 167 -10.73 6.23 9.09
N GLN A 168 -11.32 7.05 9.97
CA GLN A 168 -12.73 6.90 10.36
C GLN A 168 -13.66 7.07 9.17
N ARG A 169 -13.47 8.12 8.35
CA ARG A 169 -14.26 8.31 7.10
C ARG A 169 -14.15 7.12 6.16
N MET A 170 -12.95 6.58 5.98
CA MET A 170 -12.72 5.40 5.14
C MET A 170 -13.43 4.14 5.68
N ARG A 171 -13.41 3.94 7.00
CA ARG A 171 -14.10 2.82 7.67
C ARG A 171 -15.61 2.94 7.56
N GLU A 172 -16.15 4.13 7.83
CA GLU A 172 -17.58 4.46 7.69
C GLU A 172 -18.04 4.19 6.25
N LYS A 173 -17.30 4.70 5.26
CA LYS A 173 -17.61 4.51 3.84
C LYS A 173 -17.61 3.04 3.43
N ALA A 174 -16.66 2.24 3.91
CA ALA A 174 -16.65 0.80 3.68
C ALA A 174 -17.86 0.11 4.33
N ALA A 175 -18.20 0.47 5.57
CA ALA A 175 -19.31 -0.10 6.33
C ALA A 175 -20.71 0.27 5.81
N THR A 176 -20.83 1.26 4.91
CA THR A 176 -22.11 1.54 4.21
C THR A 176 -22.54 0.41 3.27
N LEU A 177 -21.62 -0.48 2.89
CA LEU A 177 -21.90 -1.58 1.97
C LEU A 177 -22.42 -2.79 2.77
N PRO A 178 -23.59 -3.36 2.41
CA PRO A 178 -24.26 -4.40 3.20
C PRO A 178 -23.48 -5.73 3.25
N ASN A 179 -22.55 -5.93 2.32
CA ASN A 179 -21.68 -7.10 2.21
C ASN A 179 -20.29 -6.90 2.84
N VAL A 180 -20.06 -5.78 3.54
CA VAL A 180 -18.83 -5.51 4.28
C VAL A 180 -19.15 -5.52 5.77
N GLN A 181 -18.61 -6.52 6.48
CA GLN A 181 -18.71 -6.63 7.93
C GLN A 181 -17.42 -6.12 8.57
N LEU A 182 -17.50 -5.04 9.35
CA LEU A 182 -16.38 -4.51 10.12
C LEU A 182 -16.52 -4.91 11.59
N GLU A 183 -15.55 -5.64 12.12
CA GLU A 183 -15.55 -6.17 13.48
C GLU A 183 -14.33 -5.69 14.28
N GLN A 184 -14.56 -5.32 15.54
CA GLN A 184 -13.48 -5.04 16.47
C GLN A 184 -12.93 -6.33 17.10
N GLY A 185 -11.72 -6.69 16.72
CA GLY A 185 -11.02 -7.87 17.22
C GLY A 185 -9.53 -7.87 16.89
N THR A 186 -8.74 -8.60 17.67
CA THR A 186 -7.28 -8.73 17.45
C THR A 186 -6.98 -10.07 16.83
N VAL A 187 -6.55 -10.08 15.56
CA VAL A 187 -6.07 -11.30 14.91
C VAL A 187 -4.75 -11.74 15.55
N THR A 188 -4.72 -12.99 16.01
CA THR A 188 -3.60 -13.58 16.74
C THR A 188 -2.75 -14.50 15.88
N SER A 189 -3.36 -15.21 14.93
CA SER A 189 -2.67 -16.18 14.08
C SER A 189 -3.42 -16.43 12.76
N LEU A 190 -2.70 -16.94 11.77
CA LEU A 190 -3.26 -17.46 10.53
C LEU A 190 -3.55 -18.95 10.70
N LEU A 191 -4.67 -19.41 10.15
CA LEU A 191 -5.03 -20.82 10.12
C LEU A 191 -4.50 -21.44 8.83
N GLU A 192 -3.48 -22.27 8.95
CA GLU A 192 -2.82 -22.91 7.81
C GLU A 192 -3.08 -24.41 7.81
N GLU A 193 -3.54 -24.93 6.68
CA GLU A 193 -3.70 -26.36 6.44
C GLU A 193 -2.93 -26.74 5.17
N LYS A 194 -1.95 -27.65 5.30
CA LYS A 194 -1.15 -28.17 4.18
C LYS A 194 -0.55 -27.07 3.28
N GLY A 195 0.00 -26.01 3.87
CA GLY A 195 0.60 -24.90 3.12
C GLY A 195 -0.40 -23.85 2.63
N THR A 196 -1.69 -24.00 2.92
CA THR A 196 -2.75 -23.10 2.46
C THR A 196 -3.41 -22.38 3.63
N ILE A 197 -3.46 -21.06 3.60
CA ILE A 197 -4.21 -20.27 4.57
C ILE A 197 -5.72 -20.48 4.34
N LYS A 198 -6.44 -20.87 5.38
CA LYS A 198 -7.88 -21.11 5.39
C LYS A 198 -8.67 -20.02 6.11
N GLY A 199 -7.98 -19.17 6.86
CA GLY A 199 -8.62 -18.14 7.68
C GLY A 199 -7.72 -17.62 8.78
N VAL A 200 -8.33 -17.10 9.84
CA VAL A 200 -7.64 -16.48 10.97
C VAL A 200 -8.25 -16.90 12.31
N GLN A 201 -7.41 -16.95 13.33
CA GLN A 201 -7.85 -16.94 14.72
C GLN A 201 -7.72 -15.53 15.27
N TYR A 202 -8.71 -15.09 16.04
CA TYR A 202 -8.73 -13.75 16.61
C TYR A 202 -9.43 -13.71 17.96
N LYS A 203 -9.16 -12.64 18.71
CA LYS A 203 -9.84 -12.33 19.98
C LYS A 203 -10.81 -11.19 19.76
N THR A 204 -12.08 -11.39 20.10
CA THR A 204 -13.08 -10.30 20.08
C THR A 204 -12.73 -9.24 21.11
N LYS A 205 -13.44 -8.09 21.07
CA LYS A 205 -13.33 -7.06 22.10
C LYS A 205 -13.57 -7.57 23.53
N THR A 206 -14.37 -8.62 23.72
CA THR A 206 -14.64 -9.24 25.03
C THR A 206 -13.56 -10.24 25.46
N GLY A 207 -12.56 -10.50 24.61
CA GLY A 207 -11.48 -11.44 24.87
C GLY A 207 -11.80 -12.88 24.47
N GLN A 208 -12.98 -13.15 23.89
CA GLN A 208 -13.34 -14.48 23.41
C GLN A 208 -12.51 -14.85 22.19
N GLU A 209 -11.95 -16.06 22.18
CA GLU A 209 -11.27 -16.61 21.02
C GLU A 209 -12.29 -17.10 19.99
N MET A 210 -12.13 -16.62 18.76
CA MET A 210 -12.99 -16.90 17.62
C MET A 210 -12.12 -17.28 16.42
N THR A 211 -12.78 -17.92 15.45
CA THR A 211 -12.18 -18.29 14.18
C THR A 211 -13.05 -17.79 13.05
N ALA A 212 -12.44 -17.22 12.01
CA ALA A 212 -13.10 -16.89 10.76
C ALA A 212 -12.39 -17.61 9.60
N TYR A 213 -13.17 -18.14 8.66
CA TYR A 213 -12.67 -18.83 7.47
C TYR A 213 -13.04 -18.06 6.21
N ALA A 214 -12.11 -18.04 5.25
CA ALA A 214 -12.35 -17.50 3.91
C ALA A 214 -11.37 -18.12 2.92
N PRO A 215 -11.74 -18.23 1.62
CA PRO A 215 -10.82 -18.70 0.59
C PRO A 215 -9.64 -17.75 0.35
N LEU A 216 -9.76 -16.47 0.76
CA LEU A 216 -8.69 -15.48 0.70
C LEU A 216 -8.59 -14.70 2.01
N THR A 217 -7.37 -14.57 2.55
CA THR A 217 -7.05 -13.71 3.68
C THR A 217 -6.00 -12.69 3.26
N ILE A 218 -6.25 -11.40 3.53
CA ILE A 218 -5.36 -10.30 3.18
C ILE A 218 -4.91 -9.60 4.46
N VAL A 219 -3.60 -9.62 4.71
CA VAL A 219 -3.02 -9.02 5.91
C VAL A 219 -2.63 -7.57 5.64
N CYS A 220 -3.27 -6.65 6.36
CA CYS A 220 -3.14 -5.19 6.25
C CYS A 220 -2.95 -4.52 7.64
N ASP A 221 -2.27 -5.22 8.55
CA ASP A 221 -2.05 -4.86 9.96
C ASP A 221 -0.88 -3.87 10.20
N GLY A 222 -0.34 -3.28 9.14
CA GLY A 222 0.56 -2.13 9.19
C GLY A 222 2.04 -2.43 9.48
N CYS A 223 2.78 -1.37 9.81
CA CYS A 223 4.25 -1.43 9.91
C CYS A 223 4.76 -2.31 11.07
N PHE A 224 3.94 -2.53 12.11
CA PHE A 224 4.24 -3.37 13.27
C PHE A 224 3.52 -4.74 13.25
N SER A 225 3.21 -5.24 12.05
CA SER A 225 2.56 -6.53 11.83
C SER A 225 3.11 -7.67 12.70
N ASN A 226 2.24 -8.32 13.47
CA ASN A 226 2.56 -9.55 14.22
C ASN A 226 2.55 -10.79 13.31
N LEU A 227 1.87 -10.73 12.17
CA LEU A 227 1.73 -11.85 11.22
C LEU A 227 2.83 -11.88 10.16
N ARG A 228 3.62 -10.81 9.97
CA ARG A 228 4.62 -10.73 8.91
C ARG A 228 5.63 -11.90 8.92
N ARG A 229 6.07 -12.33 10.10
CA ARG A 229 7.09 -13.39 10.25
C ARG A 229 6.57 -14.79 9.91
N SER A 230 5.26 -15.02 9.98
CA SER A 230 4.70 -16.30 9.52
C SER A 230 4.56 -16.35 7.99
N LEU A 231 4.51 -15.18 7.33
CA LEU A 231 4.32 -15.08 5.88
C LEU A 231 5.63 -14.97 5.09
N CYS A 232 6.68 -14.40 5.68
CA CYS A 232 7.97 -14.24 5.02
C CYS A 232 9.12 -14.13 6.03
N ASN A 233 10.35 -14.06 5.54
CA ASN A 233 11.52 -13.71 6.34
C ASN A 233 11.80 -12.19 6.21
N PRO A 234 11.21 -11.33 7.06
CA PRO A 234 11.30 -9.89 6.87
C PRO A 234 12.68 -9.36 7.23
N LYS A 235 13.23 -8.49 6.37
CA LYS A 235 14.37 -7.62 6.71
C LYS A 235 13.83 -6.23 6.98
N VAL A 236 13.72 -5.86 8.24
CA VAL A 236 13.28 -4.52 8.67
C VAL A 236 14.49 -3.77 9.18
N ASP A 237 14.81 -2.66 8.53
CA ASP A 237 15.84 -1.72 8.95
C ASP A 237 15.17 -0.43 9.45
N VAL A 238 15.71 0.15 10.52
CA VAL A 238 15.18 1.39 11.15
C VAL A 238 16.29 2.44 11.08
N PRO A 239 16.34 3.23 9.99
CA PRO A 239 17.45 4.15 9.75
C PRO A 239 17.41 5.39 10.64
N SER A 240 16.21 5.77 11.12
CA SER A 240 15.98 6.98 11.91
C SER A 240 14.63 6.90 12.63
N CYS A 241 14.35 7.91 13.46
CA CYS A 241 13.07 8.12 14.12
C CYS A 241 12.50 9.50 13.77
N PHE A 242 11.17 9.63 13.78
CA PHE A 242 10.48 10.92 13.72
C PHE A 242 9.86 11.24 15.06
N VAL A 243 9.92 12.52 15.43
CA VAL A 243 9.25 13.09 16.60
C VAL A 243 8.28 14.14 16.06
N GLY A 244 6.98 13.96 16.32
CA GLY A 244 5.94 14.89 15.92
C GLY A 244 5.51 15.77 17.09
N LEU A 245 5.20 17.03 16.80
CA LEU A 245 4.63 18.01 17.73
C LEU A 245 3.55 18.79 16.97
N ILE A 246 2.44 19.07 17.65
CA ILE A 246 1.39 19.95 17.12
C ILE A 246 1.69 21.37 17.61
N LEU A 247 1.72 22.33 16.68
CA LEU A 247 1.90 23.74 16.98
C LEU A 247 0.56 24.44 16.80
N GLU A 248 0.02 24.98 17.88
CA GLU A 248 -1.25 25.69 17.85
C GLU A 248 -1.05 27.17 17.50
N ASN A 249 -1.96 27.73 16.70
CA ASN A 249 -1.99 29.15 16.35
C ASN A 249 -0.66 29.66 15.75
N CYS A 250 -0.04 28.85 14.89
CA CYS A 250 1.23 29.18 14.25
C CYS A 250 1.02 29.76 12.85
N ASP A 251 1.62 30.92 12.58
CA ASP A 251 1.66 31.48 11.22
C ASP A 251 2.75 30.79 10.38
N LEU A 252 2.32 29.96 9.44
CA LEU A 252 3.24 29.30 8.52
C LEU A 252 3.80 30.31 7.48
N PRO A 253 5.12 30.26 7.17
CA PRO A 253 5.72 31.14 6.16
C PRO A 253 5.10 31.01 4.76
N HIS A 254 4.59 29.83 4.42
CA HIS A 254 3.92 29.54 3.16
C HIS A 254 2.66 28.70 3.40
N LYS A 255 1.50 29.37 3.51
CA LYS A 255 0.19 28.72 3.68
C LYS A 255 -0.13 27.77 2.53
N SER A 256 -0.68 26.58 2.81
CA SER A 256 -0.99 25.53 1.82
C SER A 256 0.23 24.91 1.12
N TRP A 257 1.42 25.03 1.71
CA TRP A 257 2.66 24.36 1.29
C TRP A 257 3.23 23.56 2.45
N ALA A 258 3.61 22.31 2.21
CA ALA A 258 4.35 21.56 3.20
C ALA A 258 5.76 22.14 3.32
N CYS A 259 6.20 22.50 4.53
CA CYS A 259 7.53 23.06 4.72
C CYS A 259 8.52 21.94 5.04
N TYR A 260 9.64 21.91 4.34
CA TYR A 260 10.77 21.04 4.62
C TYR A 260 11.98 21.90 4.99
N ILE A 261 12.52 21.69 6.19
CA ILE A 261 13.67 22.44 6.69
C ILE A 261 14.88 21.52 6.74
N SER A 262 15.89 21.83 5.93
CA SER A 262 17.19 21.16 5.94
C SER A 262 18.13 21.88 6.90
N GLY A 263 18.60 21.15 7.91
CA GLY A 263 19.59 21.63 8.88
C GLY A 263 20.59 20.53 9.22
N SER A 264 21.54 20.84 10.11
CA SER A 264 22.59 19.89 10.50
C SER A 264 22.03 18.66 11.24
N PHE A 265 20.97 18.83 12.07
CA PHE A 265 20.08 17.81 12.68
C PHE A 265 18.90 18.56 13.37
N PRO A 266 17.66 18.03 13.55
CA PRO A 266 16.85 17.15 12.70
C PRO A 266 16.07 17.91 11.59
N TYR A 267 15.45 17.18 10.65
CA TYR A 267 14.58 17.75 9.62
C TYR A 267 13.19 18.03 10.20
N PHE A 268 12.62 19.18 9.86
CA PHE A 268 11.25 19.53 10.23
C PHE A 268 10.35 19.45 9.00
N VAL A 269 9.21 18.78 9.17
CA VAL A 269 8.10 18.83 8.23
C VAL A 269 6.97 19.56 8.94
N LEU A 270 6.53 20.69 8.39
CA LEU A 270 5.35 21.40 8.85
C LEU A 270 4.27 21.26 7.79
N SER A 271 3.08 20.87 8.20
CA SER A 271 1.88 20.88 7.37
C SER A 271 0.75 21.50 8.17
N ASP A 272 -0.05 22.30 7.47
CA ASP A 272 -1.31 22.81 7.99
C ASP A 272 -2.26 21.62 8.17
N GLN A 273 -2.92 21.52 9.32
CA GLN A 273 -3.88 20.46 9.65
C GLN A 273 -5.18 21.05 10.13
#